data_AF-A0A1S3C3W2-F1
#
_entry.id   AF-A0A1S3C3W2-F1
#
_cell.length_a   1.000
_cell.length_b   1.000
_cell.length_c   1.000
_cell.angle_alpha   90.00
_cell.angle_beta   90.00
_cell.angle_gamma   90.00
#
_symmetry.space_group_name_H-M   'P 1'
#
loop_
_entity.id
_entity.type
_entity.pdbx_description
1 polymer ?
#
loop_
_entity_poly.entity_id
_entity_poly.type
_entity_poly.pdbx_seq_one_letter_code
_entity_poly.pdbx_strand_id
1 'polypeptide(L)'
;MASSAVIGWRILFLLLACTMVSTLAYTLVTDGSPFRKELLSRLMVTVLVDFYFNVTIIAAWVCYKESNWIATAIWIVFLVCLGSIATCAYILWQLWQLSSQESFEDIMYSVLIRDTNKNGVQQPRKPSNTMIAKIVFGAMGFLMAVTLAYLFSDGSPFNKDLFTPWLVATLIDFYINGTAISVWMFYKEESWLTAFTWIVLFLIFGSASSCTFIVKELFKLNSDDPAYLVLFKNSNRSERRYERTSSS
;
A
#
# COMPACT_ATOMS: atom_id res chain seq x y z
N MET A 1 -10.90 -25.49 -5.69
CA MET A 1 -9.83 -24.58 -6.19
C MET A 1 -9.81 -23.20 -5.51
N ALA A 2 -10.88 -22.74 -4.83
CA ALA A 2 -10.87 -21.48 -4.07
C ALA A 2 -10.17 -21.58 -2.69
N SER A 3 -10.30 -22.71 -1.98
CA SER A 3 -9.59 -22.95 -0.71
C SER A 3 -8.06 -22.90 -0.85
N SER A 4 -7.52 -23.42 -1.96
CA SER A 4 -6.08 -23.37 -2.24
C SER A 4 -5.55 -21.96 -2.49
N ALA A 5 -6.38 -21.04 -3.00
CA ALA A 5 -5.95 -19.66 -3.28
C ALA A 5 -5.76 -18.87 -1.98
N VAL A 6 -6.74 -18.89 -1.06
CA VAL A 6 -6.65 -18.21 0.24
C VAL A 6 -5.48 -18.75 1.05
N ILE A 7 -5.30 -20.08 1.06
CA ILE A 7 -4.16 -20.72 1.72
C ILE A 7 -2.84 -20.27 1.08
N GLY A 8 -2.77 -20.19 -0.25
CA GLY A 8 -1.61 -19.67 -0.98
C GLY A 8 -1.25 -18.23 -0.57
N TRP A 9 -2.25 -17.34 -0.46
CA TRP A 9 -2.04 -15.96 -0.01
C TRP A 9 -1.57 -15.88 1.44
N ARG A 10 -2.13 -16.71 2.34
CA ARG A 10 -1.67 -16.78 3.74
C ARG A 10 -0.21 -17.24 3.82
N ILE A 11 0.15 -18.27 3.06
CA ILE A 11 1.53 -18.76 3.01
C ILE A 11 2.46 -17.68 2.46
N LEU A 12 2.07 -16.99 1.38
CA LEU A 12 2.86 -15.92 0.78
C LEU A 12 3.14 -14.78 1.77
N PHE A 13 2.11 -14.21 2.39
CA PHE A 13 2.31 -13.10 3.34
C PHE A 13 3.03 -13.54 4.62
N LEU A 14 2.87 -14.80 5.04
CA LEU A 14 3.63 -15.35 6.16
C LEU A 14 5.12 -15.50 5.81
N LEU A 15 5.44 -16.00 4.61
CA LEU A 15 6.82 -16.10 4.13
C LEU A 15 7.47 -14.71 4.01
N LEU A 16 6.74 -13.71 3.51
CA LEU A 16 7.24 -12.33 3.42
C LEU A 16 7.51 -11.75 4.81
N ALA A 17 6.60 -11.94 5.77
CA ALA A 17 6.80 -11.51 7.16
C ALA A 17 8.02 -12.19 7.80
N CYS A 18 8.16 -13.52 7.65
CA CYS A 18 9.31 -14.26 8.16
C CYS A 18 10.63 -13.80 7.52
N THR A 19 10.60 -13.50 6.22
CA THR A 19 11.76 -12.96 5.49
C THR A 19 12.19 -11.64 6.10
N MET A 20 11.25 -10.70 6.30
CA MET A 20 11.56 -9.40 6.89
C MET A 20 12.09 -9.52 8.33
N VAL A 21 11.46 -10.34 9.16
CA VAL A 21 11.93 -10.58 10.54
C VAL A 21 13.34 -11.15 10.54
N SER A 22 13.64 -12.10 9.65
CA SER A 22 14.97 -12.70 9.53
C SER A 22 16.00 -11.67 9.06
N THR A 23 15.66 -10.84 8.07
CA THR A 23 16.51 -9.76 7.57
C THR A 23 16.80 -8.73 8.66
N LEU A 24 15.79 -8.31 9.44
CA LEU A 24 15.99 -7.38 10.55
C LEU A 24 16.86 -8.00 11.65
N ALA A 25 16.59 -9.25 12.04
CA ALA A 25 17.39 -9.92 13.06
C ALA A 25 18.86 -10.05 12.60
N TYR A 26 19.09 -10.45 11.35
CA TYR A 26 20.42 -10.55 10.78
C TYR A 26 21.14 -9.20 10.75
N THR A 27 20.48 -8.14 10.29
CA THR A 27 21.08 -6.80 10.20
C THR A 27 21.32 -6.17 11.57
N LEU A 28 20.43 -6.39 12.54
CA LEU A 28 20.63 -5.96 13.93
C LEU A 28 21.83 -6.67 14.58
N VAL A 29 22.00 -7.98 14.35
CA VAL A 29 23.11 -8.76 14.92
C VAL A 29 24.44 -8.38 14.29
N THR A 30 24.48 -8.22 12.97
CA THR A 30 25.73 -7.97 12.24
C THR A 30 26.15 -6.51 12.26
N ASP A 31 25.19 -5.60 12.14
CA ASP A 31 25.44 -4.19 11.90
C ASP A 31 24.99 -3.30 13.08
N GLY A 32 24.31 -3.83 14.09
CA GLY A 32 23.88 -3.06 15.27
C GLY A 32 22.68 -2.17 14.99
N SER A 33 22.67 -0.92 15.48
CA SER A 33 21.49 -0.03 15.34
C SER A 33 21.38 0.65 13.97
N PRO A 34 20.15 0.85 13.44
CA PRO A 34 19.92 1.56 12.18
C PRO A 34 20.20 3.08 12.24
N PHE A 35 20.17 3.67 13.43
CA PHE A 35 20.20 5.13 13.63
C PHE A 35 21.63 5.69 13.61
N ARG A 36 22.36 5.49 12.52
CA ARG A 36 23.68 6.10 12.31
C ARG A 36 23.64 7.09 11.16
N LYS A 37 24.19 8.28 11.38
CA LYS A 37 24.29 9.33 10.36
C LYS A 37 25.07 8.88 9.12
N GLU A 38 26.04 7.99 9.32
CA GLU A 38 26.86 7.40 8.26
C GLU A 38 26.06 6.51 7.29
N LEU A 39 24.95 5.91 7.76
CA LEU A 39 24.07 5.07 6.93
C LEU A 39 23.03 5.89 6.14
N LEU A 40 22.79 7.16 6.54
CA LEU A 40 21.85 8.07 5.88
C LEU A 40 22.48 8.72 4.63
N SER A 41 23.00 7.88 3.73
CA SER A 41 23.41 8.31 2.41
C SER A 41 22.20 8.88 1.64
N ARG A 42 22.46 9.68 0.61
CA ARG A 42 21.39 10.27 -0.22
C ARG A 42 20.45 9.22 -0.82
N LEU A 43 21.00 8.06 -1.20
CA LEU A 43 20.24 6.92 -1.69
C LEU A 43 19.34 6.34 -0.60
N MET A 44 19.86 6.15 0.62
CA MET A 44 19.06 5.71 1.78
C MET A 44 17.91 6.67 2.07
N VAL A 45 18.16 7.98 2.07
CA VAL A 45 17.11 8.98 2.27
C VAL A 45 16.03 8.88 1.19
N THR A 46 16.44 8.71 -0.08
CA THR A 46 15.49 8.58 -1.20
C THR A 46 14.62 7.34 -1.06
N VAL A 47 15.21 6.18 -0.78
CA VAL A 47 14.48 4.91 -0.56
C VAL A 47 13.57 5.00 0.66
N LEU A 48 14.01 5.67 1.72
CA LEU A 48 13.23 5.84 2.94
C LEU A 48 12.01 6.75 2.72
N VAL A 49 12.19 7.87 1.99
CA VAL A 49 11.07 8.74 1.59
C VAL A 49 10.06 7.96 0.74
N ASP A 50 10.55 7.20 -0.23
CA ASP A 50 9.73 6.35 -1.10
C ASP A 50 8.92 5.31 -0.30
N PHE A 51 9.59 4.64 0.63
CA PHE A 51 9.00 3.71 1.56
C PHE A 51 7.84 4.33 2.36
N TYR A 52 8.04 5.51 2.95
CA TYR A 52 7.00 6.16 3.74
C TYR A 52 5.80 6.65 2.91
N PHE A 53 6.00 6.99 1.63
CA PHE A 53 4.87 7.26 0.74
C PHE A 53 4.03 6.01 0.53
N ASN A 54 4.66 4.86 0.29
CA ASN A 54 3.95 3.59 0.17
C ASN A 54 3.22 3.21 1.48
N VAL A 55 3.88 3.40 2.63
CA VAL A 55 3.25 3.21 3.94
C VAL A 55 2.04 4.13 4.13
N THR A 56 2.09 5.36 3.63
CA THR A 56 0.95 6.30 3.71
C THR A 56 -0.25 5.80 2.91
N ILE A 57 -0.03 5.19 1.74
CA ILE A 57 -1.10 4.58 0.94
C ILE A 57 -1.77 3.44 1.71
N ILE A 58 -0.97 2.56 2.32
CA ILE A 58 -1.46 1.43 3.13
C ILE A 58 -2.18 1.94 4.38
N ALA A 59 -1.64 2.96 5.06
CA ALA A 59 -2.25 3.58 6.22
C ALA A 59 -3.59 4.24 5.88
N ALA A 60 -3.72 4.88 4.71
CA ALA A 60 -4.99 5.43 4.24
C ALA A 60 -6.05 4.32 4.04
N TRP A 61 -5.64 3.16 3.52
CA TRP A 61 -6.50 1.98 3.43
C TRP A 61 -6.90 1.44 4.82
N VAL A 62 -5.97 1.33 5.77
CA VAL A 62 -6.27 0.96 7.17
C VAL A 62 -7.26 1.92 7.80
N CYS A 63 -7.08 3.23 7.62
CA CYS A 63 -7.99 4.26 8.13
C CYS A 63 -9.41 4.13 7.59
N TYR A 64 -9.54 3.69 6.33
CA TYR A 64 -10.84 3.45 5.73
C TYR A 64 -11.48 2.18 6.29
N LYS A 65 -10.70 1.10 6.40
CA LYS A 65 -11.19 -0.23 6.78
C LYS A 65 -11.53 -0.32 8.27
N GLU A 66 -10.71 0.26 9.15
CA GLU A 66 -10.95 0.23 10.58
C GLU A 66 -12.05 1.23 11.01
N SER A 67 -12.98 0.75 11.83
CA SER A 67 -14.05 1.60 12.37
C SER A 67 -13.63 2.32 13.65
N ASN A 68 -12.78 1.67 14.45
CA ASN A 68 -12.38 2.18 15.73
C ASN A 68 -11.12 3.03 15.55
N TRP A 69 -11.22 4.32 15.87
CA TRP A 69 -10.11 5.26 15.72
C TRP A 69 -8.89 4.86 16.56
N ILE A 70 -9.09 4.19 17.70
CA ILE A 70 -7.99 3.66 18.54
C ILE A 70 -7.27 2.52 17.82
N ALA A 71 -8.01 1.57 17.26
CA ALA A 71 -7.42 0.46 16.49
C ALA A 71 -6.69 0.98 15.25
N THR A 72 -7.28 1.95 14.55
CA THR A 72 -6.62 2.66 13.44
C THR A 72 -5.30 3.29 13.88
N ALA A 73 -5.29 4.03 15.00
CA ALA A 73 -4.08 4.68 15.50
C ALA A 73 -2.99 3.65 15.85
N ILE A 74 -3.36 2.55 16.52
CA ILE A 74 -2.44 1.45 16.86
C ILE A 74 -1.82 0.85 15.59
N TRP A 75 -2.64 0.55 14.57
CA TRP A 75 -2.13 0.01 13.31
C TRP A 75 -1.25 0.98 12.54
N ILE A 76 -1.56 2.28 12.54
CA ILE A 76 -0.69 3.29 11.93
C ILE A 76 0.66 3.33 12.62
N VAL A 77 0.69 3.33 13.96
CA VAL A 77 1.95 3.30 14.73
C VAL A 77 2.74 2.04 14.37
N PHE A 78 2.09 0.88 14.28
CA PHE A 78 2.76 -0.34 13.84
C PHE A 78 3.27 -0.27 12.40
N LEU A 79 2.54 0.31 11.46
CA LEU A 79 3.01 0.48 10.09
C LEU A 79 4.22 1.41 10.00
N VAL A 80 4.24 2.49 10.77
CA VAL A 80 5.38 3.43 10.79
C VAL A 80 6.59 2.81 11.48
N CYS A 81 6.40 2.05 12.56
CA CYS A 81 7.50 1.47 13.34
C CYS A 81 8.04 0.14 12.81
N LEU A 82 7.16 -0.75 12.33
CA LEU A 82 7.49 -2.11 11.91
C LEU A 82 7.44 -2.30 10.39
N GLY A 83 6.92 -1.33 9.65
CA GLY A 83 6.89 -1.38 8.19
C GLY A 83 6.06 -2.56 7.66
N SER A 84 6.66 -3.32 6.75
CA SER A 84 6.04 -4.46 6.09
C SER A 84 5.66 -5.60 7.00
N ILE A 85 6.28 -5.76 8.18
CA ILE A 85 5.85 -6.76 9.15
C ILE A 85 4.40 -6.47 9.58
N ALA A 86 4.10 -5.21 9.87
CA ALA A 86 2.74 -4.79 10.23
C ALA A 86 1.78 -4.90 9.05
N THR A 87 2.20 -4.56 7.83
CA THR A 87 1.41 -4.75 6.60
C THR A 87 1.02 -6.23 6.42
N CYS A 88 2.00 -7.13 6.48
CA CYS A 88 1.76 -8.58 6.37
C CYS A 88 0.87 -9.10 7.50
N ALA A 89 1.13 -8.68 8.74
CA ALA A 89 0.30 -9.08 9.89
C ALA A 89 -1.16 -8.62 9.73
N TYR A 90 -1.38 -7.40 9.26
CA TYR A 90 -2.71 -6.85 9.02
C TYR A 90 -3.43 -7.60 7.88
N ILE A 91 -2.75 -7.88 6.77
CA ILE A 91 -3.34 -8.65 5.66
C ILE A 91 -3.63 -10.09 6.08
N LEU A 92 -2.73 -10.75 6.81
CA LEU A 92 -2.96 -12.10 7.35
C LEU A 92 -4.16 -12.13 8.30
N TRP A 93 -4.26 -11.14 9.19
CA TRP A 93 -5.38 -10.98 10.10
C TRP A 93 -6.71 -10.83 9.36
N GLN A 94 -6.74 -10.11 8.24
CA GLN A 94 -7.92 -10.01 7.38
C GLN A 94 -8.21 -11.32 6.65
N LEU A 95 -7.21 -11.96 6.07
CA LEU A 95 -7.36 -13.24 5.37
C LEU A 95 -7.84 -14.35 6.29
N TRP A 96 -7.53 -14.30 7.59
CA TRP A 96 -8.07 -15.24 8.57
C TRP A 96 -9.55 -15.02 8.86
N GLN A 97 -10.03 -13.77 8.84
CA GLN A 97 -11.45 -13.48 9.01
C GLN A 97 -12.30 -13.93 7.80
N LEU A 98 -11.71 -13.95 6.60
CA LEU A 98 -12.38 -14.28 5.34
C LEU A 98 -12.51 -15.79 5.07
N SER A 99 -12.94 -16.58 6.06
CA SER A 99 -12.95 -18.06 6.03
C SER A 99 -13.86 -18.73 4.96
N SER A 100 -14.31 -18.04 3.90
CA SER A 100 -15.20 -18.62 2.88
C SER A 100 -14.54 -18.78 1.50
N GLN A 101 -15.03 -19.78 0.78
CA GLN A 101 -14.56 -20.33 -0.47
C GLN A 101 -14.88 -19.41 -1.66
N GLU A 102 -14.14 -18.33 -1.85
CA GLU A 102 -14.45 -17.31 -2.86
C GLU A 102 -13.33 -17.10 -3.91
N SER A 103 -13.68 -16.49 -5.05
CA SER A 103 -12.76 -16.22 -6.15
C SER A 103 -11.76 -15.10 -5.79
N PHE A 104 -10.66 -14.93 -6.54
CA PHE A 104 -9.66 -13.87 -6.26
C PHE A 104 -10.28 -12.47 -6.24
N GLU A 105 -11.24 -12.20 -7.13
CA GLU A 105 -11.92 -10.90 -7.21
C GLU A 105 -12.78 -10.65 -5.96
N ASP A 106 -13.45 -11.68 -5.46
CA ASP A 106 -14.25 -11.64 -4.24
C ASP A 106 -13.38 -11.52 -2.98
N ILE A 107 -12.24 -12.23 -2.94
CA ILE A 107 -11.24 -12.10 -1.86
C ILE A 107 -10.71 -10.67 -1.80
N MET A 108 -10.31 -10.10 -2.93
CA MET A 108 -9.79 -8.73 -2.93
C MET A 108 -10.89 -7.72 -2.60
N TYR A 109 -12.10 -7.93 -3.12
CA TYR A 109 -13.24 -7.09 -2.79
C TYR A 109 -13.55 -7.11 -1.29
N SER A 110 -13.54 -8.29 -0.66
CA SER A 110 -13.78 -8.45 0.78
C SER A 110 -12.61 -7.97 1.67
N VAL A 111 -11.36 -8.09 1.19
CA VAL A 111 -10.18 -7.47 1.82
C VAL A 111 -10.27 -5.93 1.75
N LEU A 112 -10.79 -5.36 0.68
CA LEU A 112 -10.91 -3.91 0.53
C LEU A 112 -12.16 -3.34 1.20
N ILE A 113 -13.24 -4.11 1.29
CA ILE A 113 -14.46 -3.63 1.94
C ILE A 113 -14.29 -3.56 3.45
N ARG A 114 -14.94 -2.55 4.01
CA ARG A 114 -15.15 -2.44 5.45
C ARG A 114 -16.39 -3.24 5.80
N ASP A 115 -16.28 -4.14 6.77
CA ASP A 115 -17.43 -4.86 7.33
C ASP A 115 -18.37 -3.88 8.04
N THR A 116 -19.40 -3.43 7.32
CA THR A 116 -20.48 -2.58 7.85
C THR A 116 -21.40 -3.35 8.79
N ASN A 117 -21.45 -4.69 8.67
CA ASN A 117 -22.37 -5.53 9.43
C ASN A 117 -22.01 -5.64 10.93
N LYS A 118 -20.74 -5.44 11.31
CA LYS A 118 -20.32 -5.59 12.71
C LYS A 118 -20.80 -4.47 13.63
N ASN A 119 -21.13 -3.29 13.09
CA ASN A 119 -21.31 -2.09 13.91
C ASN A 119 -22.67 -1.38 13.78
N GLY A 120 -23.58 -1.76 12.88
CA GLY A 120 -24.95 -1.19 12.78
C GLY A 120 -25.06 0.34 12.59
N VAL A 121 -23.94 1.06 12.57
CA VAL A 121 -23.86 2.51 12.51
C VAL A 121 -23.77 2.90 11.03
N GLN A 122 -24.84 3.51 10.54
CA GLN A 122 -24.85 4.20 9.26
C GLN A 122 -23.67 5.18 9.18
N GLN A 123 -23.02 5.19 8.03
CA GLN A 123 -21.90 6.07 7.74
C GLN A 123 -22.29 7.53 8.06
N PRO A 124 -21.59 8.25 8.95
CA PRO A 124 -21.68 9.70 8.94
C PRO A 124 -21.20 10.18 7.58
N ARG A 125 -22.01 11.01 6.93
CA ARG A 125 -21.79 11.61 5.61
C ARG A 125 -20.46 12.40 5.64
N LYS A 126 -19.33 11.70 5.42
CA LYS A 126 -18.02 12.36 5.35
C LYS A 126 -18.01 13.21 4.08
N PRO A 127 -17.59 14.49 4.15
CA PRO A 127 -17.56 15.37 3.00
C PRO A 127 -16.69 14.78 1.87
N SER A 128 -17.05 15.12 0.64
CA SER A 128 -16.39 14.67 -0.58
C SER A 128 -14.97 15.23 -0.69
N ASN A 129 -14.02 14.54 -0.07
CA ASN A 129 -12.62 14.95 -0.03
C ASN A 129 -11.80 14.47 -1.25
N THR A 130 -12.46 14.16 -2.38
CA THR A 130 -11.79 13.67 -3.59
C THR A 130 -10.83 14.71 -4.17
N MET A 131 -11.17 16.00 -4.09
CA MET A 131 -10.26 17.07 -4.51
C MET A 131 -9.03 17.17 -3.60
N ILE A 132 -9.22 17.02 -2.29
CA ILE A 132 -8.13 17.00 -1.31
C ILE A 132 -7.21 15.81 -1.58
N ALA A 133 -7.77 14.62 -1.82
CA ALA A 133 -7.00 13.44 -2.18
C ALA A 133 -6.17 13.65 -3.46
N LYS A 134 -6.76 14.24 -4.51
CA LYS A 134 -6.04 14.57 -5.76
C LYS A 134 -4.84 15.48 -5.50
N ILE A 135 -5.02 16.52 -4.71
CA ILE A 135 -3.96 17.48 -4.36
C ILE A 135 -2.87 16.78 -3.54
N VAL A 136 -3.25 16.02 -2.51
CA VAL A 136 -2.29 15.32 -1.63
C VAL A 136 -1.47 14.30 -2.40
N PHE A 137 -2.10 13.38 -3.15
CA PHE A 137 -1.37 12.37 -3.91
C PHE A 137 -0.60 12.96 -5.09
N GLY A 138 -1.10 14.03 -5.71
CA GLY A 138 -0.36 14.78 -6.73
C GLY A 138 0.90 15.44 -6.17
N ALA A 139 0.79 16.09 -5.01
CA ALA A 139 1.93 16.70 -4.33
C ALA A 139 2.97 15.64 -3.89
N MET A 140 2.53 14.50 -3.35
CA MET A 140 3.41 13.39 -3.01
C MET A 140 4.16 12.85 -4.23
N GLY A 141 3.46 12.63 -5.35
CA GLY A 141 4.10 12.19 -6.60
C GLY A 141 5.12 13.19 -7.14
N PHE A 142 4.81 14.49 -7.07
CA PHE A 142 5.75 15.54 -7.46
C PHE A 142 6.99 15.59 -6.55
N LEU A 143 6.80 15.51 -5.23
CA LEU A 143 7.89 15.45 -4.25
C LEU A 143 8.80 14.24 -4.51
N MET A 144 8.22 13.08 -4.84
CA MET A 144 9.01 11.90 -5.20
C MET A 144 9.79 12.12 -6.50
N ALA A 145 9.20 12.74 -7.52
CA ALA A 145 9.89 13.06 -8.77
C ALA A 145 11.07 14.01 -8.55
N VAL A 146 10.92 15.03 -7.69
CA VAL A 146 12.02 15.93 -7.28
C VAL A 146 13.13 15.16 -6.57
N THR A 147 12.76 14.24 -5.67
CA THR A 147 13.73 13.42 -4.92
C THR A 147 14.52 12.49 -5.86
N LEU A 148 13.84 11.87 -6.83
CA LEU A 148 14.50 11.07 -7.87
C LEU A 148 15.43 11.93 -8.74
N ALA A 149 14.98 13.10 -9.21
CA ALA A 149 15.82 14.01 -9.99
C ALA A 149 17.07 14.44 -9.22
N TYR A 150 16.93 14.71 -7.92
CA TYR A 150 18.05 15.03 -7.03
C TYR A 150 19.02 13.86 -6.84
N LEU A 151 18.53 12.62 -6.81
CA LEU A 151 19.36 11.42 -6.76
C LEU A 151 20.17 11.24 -8.07
N PHE A 152 19.52 11.40 -9.22
CA PHE A 152 20.16 11.24 -10.54
C PHE A 152 21.13 12.36 -10.91
N SER A 153 20.93 13.57 -10.37
CA SER A 153 21.76 14.74 -10.71
C SER A 153 23.21 14.63 -10.26
N ASP A 154 23.53 13.78 -9.26
CA ASP A 154 24.88 13.62 -8.71
C ASP A 154 25.63 12.38 -9.23
N GLY A 155 25.06 11.68 -10.22
CA GLY A 155 25.69 10.53 -10.89
C GLY A 155 24.89 9.23 -10.77
N SER A 156 25.54 8.11 -11.12
CA SER A 156 24.89 6.79 -11.12
C SER A 156 24.60 6.30 -9.70
N PRO A 157 23.34 5.95 -9.35
CA PRO A 157 23.00 5.40 -8.04
C PRO A 157 23.52 3.97 -7.82
N PHE A 158 24.14 3.36 -8.84
CA PHE A 158 24.56 1.95 -8.85
C PHE A 158 26.01 1.73 -8.40
N ASN A 159 26.52 2.53 -7.48
CA ASN A 159 27.80 2.21 -6.87
C ASN A 159 27.61 1.22 -5.71
N LYS A 160 28.38 0.11 -5.72
CA LYS A 160 28.21 -0.99 -4.76
C LYS A 160 28.47 -0.55 -3.31
N ASP A 161 29.31 0.47 -3.15
CA ASP A 161 29.65 1.05 -1.84
C ASP A 161 28.46 1.73 -1.14
N LEU A 162 27.37 2.01 -1.88
CA LEU A 162 26.16 2.63 -1.33
C LEU A 162 25.17 1.61 -0.74
N PHE A 163 25.33 0.31 -1.05
CA PHE A 163 24.45 -0.76 -0.56
C PHE A 163 24.89 -1.29 0.80
N THR A 164 24.68 -0.46 1.82
CA THR A 164 24.85 -0.88 3.21
C THR A 164 23.82 -1.96 3.59
N PRO A 165 24.11 -2.84 4.56
CA PRO A 165 23.17 -3.87 5.02
C PRO A 165 21.80 -3.29 5.40
N TRP A 166 21.79 -2.11 6.01
CA TRP A 166 20.56 -1.37 6.36
C TRP A 166 19.79 -0.84 5.14
N LEU A 167 20.48 -0.37 4.10
CA LEU A 167 19.81 0.00 2.84
C LEU A 167 19.13 -1.23 2.22
N VAL A 168 19.82 -2.37 2.19
CA VAL A 168 19.28 -3.63 1.65
C VAL A 168 18.06 -4.08 2.45
N ALA A 169 18.11 -4.03 3.79
CA ALA A 169 16.95 -4.36 4.63
C ALA A 169 15.76 -3.44 4.37
N THR A 170 16.00 -2.13 4.22
CA THR A 170 14.96 -1.15 3.89
C THR A 170 14.36 -1.42 2.50
N LEU A 171 15.20 -1.84 1.55
CA LEU A 171 14.75 -2.18 0.20
C LEU A 171 13.89 -3.45 0.19
N ILE A 172 14.25 -4.46 0.99
CA ILE A 172 13.42 -5.66 1.21
C ILE A 172 12.07 -5.26 1.80
N ASP A 173 12.07 -4.42 2.84
CA ASP A 173 10.86 -3.90 3.48
C ASP A 173 9.95 -3.17 2.47
N PHE A 174 10.56 -2.28 1.68
CA PHE A 174 9.92 -1.56 0.60
C PHE A 174 9.25 -2.48 -0.42
N TYR A 175 9.94 -3.51 -0.90
CA TYR A 175 9.37 -4.42 -1.89
C TYR A 175 8.27 -5.30 -1.31
N ILE A 176 8.34 -5.70 -0.03
CA ILE A 176 7.26 -6.44 0.62
C ILE A 176 5.99 -5.56 0.68
N ASN A 177 6.09 -4.30 1.09
CA ASN A 177 4.96 -3.36 1.01
C ASN A 177 4.50 -3.15 -0.44
N GLY A 178 5.45 -3.09 -1.37
CA GLY A 178 5.23 -3.03 -2.80
C GLY A 178 4.42 -4.21 -3.33
N THR A 179 4.58 -5.42 -2.78
CA THR A 179 3.77 -6.57 -3.17
C THR A 179 2.30 -6.35 -2.87
N ALA A 180 1.96 -5.83 -1.68
CA ALA A 180 0.57 -5.52 -1.33
C ALA A 180 -0.05 -4.49 -2.28
N ILE A 181 0.70 -3.42 -2.60
CA ILE A 181 0.25 -2.38 -3.54
C ILE A 181 0.12 -2.93 -4.96
N SER A 182 1.07 -3.76 -5.42
CA SER A 182 1.07 -4.37 -6.76
C SER A 182 -0.11 -5.31 -6.95
N VAL A 183 -0.45 -6.08 -5.93
CA VAL A 183 -1.63 -6.97 -5.94
C VAL A 183 -2.92 -6.16 -6.04
N TRP A 184 -3.00 -5.03 -5.33
CA TRP A 184 -4.13 -4.10 -5.46
C TRP A 184 -4.20 -3.46 -6.86
N MET A 185 -3.08 -3.00 -7.43
CA MET A 185 -3.02 -2.48 -8.80
C MET A 185 -3.48 -3.52 -9.83
N PHE A 186 -3.05 -4.77 -9.67
CA PHE A 186 -3.44 -5.87 -10.54
C PHE A 186 -4.95 -6.14 -10.50
N TYR A 187 -5.56 -6.11 -9.32
CA TYR A 187 -7.01 -6.23 -9.18
C TYR A 187 -7.78 -5.06 -9.82
N LYS A 188 -7.20 -3.86 -9.76
CA LYS A 188 -7.86 -2.64 -10.24
C LYS A 188 -7.95 -2.54 -11.76
N GLU A 189 -6.93 -3.03 -12.46
CA GLU A 189 -6.84 -2.94 -13.91
C GLU A 189 -7.58 -4.12 -14.59
N GLU A 190 -8.40 -3.80 -15.59
CA GLU A 190 -9.15 -4.83 -16.34
C GLU A 190 -8.24 -5.60 -17.32
N SER A 191 -7.19 -4.93 -17.82
CA SER A 191 -6.22 -5.52 -18.74
C SER A 191 -4.96 -5.94 -17.99
N TRP A 192 -4.65 -7.23 -18.05
CA TRP A 192 -3.43 -7.79 -17.45
C TRP A 192 -2.14 -7.12 -17.97
N LEU A 193 -2.11 -6.66 -19.23
CA LEU A 193 -0.95 -5.98 -19.80
C LEU A 193 -0.76 -4.59 -19.19
N THR A 194 -1.86 -3.88 -18.95
CA THR A 194 -1.82 -2.56 -18.30
C THR A 194 -1.42 -2.71 -16.84
N ALA A 195 -1.98 -3.71 -16.14
CA ALA A 195 -1.58 -4.07 -14.79
C ALA A 195 -0.07 -4.37 -14.70
N PHE A 196 0.43 -5.24 -15.58
CA PHE A 196 1.85 -5.59 -15.64
C PHE A 196 2.73 -4.36 -15.89
N THR A 197 2.31 -3.48 -16.80
CA THR A 197 3.03 -2.21 -17.07
C THR A 197 3.12 -1.33 -15.83
N TRP A 198 2.03 -1.20 -15.06
CA TRP A 198 2.04 -0.43 -13.81
C TRP A 198 2.93 -1.05 -12.74
N ILE A 199 2.93 -2.38 -12.62
CA ILE A 199 3.79 -3.10 -11.69
C ILE A 199 5.26 -2.89 -12.07
N VAL A 200 5.62 -3.02 -13.34
CA VAL A 200 6.99 -2.74 -13.83
C VAL A 200 7.37 -1.29 -13.55
N LEU A 201 6.48 -0.34 -13.84
CA LEU A 201 6.71 1.08 -13.56
C LEU A 201 6.90 1.33 -12.06
N PHE A 202 6.13 0.65 -11.21
CA PHE A 202 6.28 0.72 -9.75
C PHE A 202 7.60 0.11 -9.27
N LEU A 203 8.07 -0.99 -9.85
CA LEU A 203 9.37 -1.57 -9.48
C LEU A 203 10.55 -0.66 -9.84
N ILE A 204 10.41 0.15 -10.90
CA ILE A 204 11.47 1.06 -11.37
C ILE A 204 11.41 2.41 -10.67
N PHE A 205 10.22 3.02 -10.55
CA PHE A 205 10.03 4.39 -10.07
C PHE A 205 9.44 4.49 -8.67
N GLY A 206 9.08 3.36 -8.06
CA GLY A 206 8.51 3.29 -6.72
C GLY A 206 7.22 4.08 -6.58
N SER A 207 7.14 4.86 -5.50
CA SER A 207 5.93 5.60 -5.13
C SER A 207 5.50 6.64 -6.15
N ALA A 208 6.39 7.15 -7.01
CA ALA A 208 6.00 8.04 -8.10
C ALA A 208 4.98 7.38 -9.05
N SER A 209 5.20 6.10 -9.35
CA SER A 209 4.24 5.27 -10.12
C SER A 209 2.94 5.10 -9.35
N SER A 210 3.01 4.73 -8.06
CA SER A 210 1.81 4.51 -7.24
C SER A 210 0.95 5.76 -7.06
N CYS A 211 1.58 6.92 -6.89
CA CYS A 211 0.88 8.20 -6.79
C CYS A 211 0.22 8.56 -8.12
N THR A 212 0.93 8.38 -9.24
CA THR A 212 0.36 8.62 -10.57
C THR A 212 -0.83 7.71 -10.85
N PHE A 213 -0.73 6.44 -10.45
CA PHE A 213 -1.82 5.47 -10.55
C PHE A 213 -3.04 5.90 -9.72
N ILE A 214 -2.84 6.28 -8.46
CA ILE A 214 -3.92 6.77 -7.58
C ILE A 214 -4.55 8.04 -8.16
N VAL A 215 -3.74 8.99 -8.65
CA VAL A 215 -4.24 10.21 -9.27
C VAL A 215 -5.07 9.91 -10.52
N LYS A 216 -4.61 9.00 -11.40
CA LYS A 216 -5.39 8.49 -12.54
C LYS A 216 -6.75 7.95 -12.09
N GLU A 217 -6.78 7.13 -11.03
CA GLU A 217 -8.03 6.56 -10.52
C GLU A 217 -8.93 7.61 -9.85
N LEU A 218 -8.35 8.60 -9.16
CA LEU A 218 -9.10 9.72 -8.59
C LEU A 218 -9.69 10.63 -9.67
N PHE A 219 -9.06 10.78 -10.84
CA PHE A 219 -9.63 11.53 -11.95
C PHE A 219 -10.86 10.87 -12.57
N LYS A 220 -10.97 9.54 -12.47
CA LYS A 220 -12.22 8.83 -12.80
C LYS A 220 -13.34 9.10 -11.78
N LEU A 221 -13.02 9.66 -10.61
CA LEU A 221 -14.01 10.04 -9.60
C LEU A 221 -14.59 11.44 -9.86
N ASN A 222 -15.92 11.58 -9.70
CA ASN A 222 -16.55 12.90 -9.73
C ASN A 222 -16.24 13.66 -8.44
N SER A 223 -16.29 14.99 -8.45
CA SER A 223 -15.91 15.81 -7.28
C SER A 223 -16.76 15.54 -6.03
N ASP A 224 -18.00 15.12 -6.20
CA ASP A 224 -18.93 14.80 -5.10
C ASP A 224 -18.82 13.35 -4.60
N ASP A 225 -18.10 12.50 -5.31
CA ASP A 225 -17.90 11.11 -4.90
C ASP A 225 -16.88 11.06 -3.74
N PRO A 226 -17.03 10.14 -2.76
CA PRO A 226 -16.07 10.00 -1.68
C PRO A 226 -14.77 9.31 -2.14
N ALA A 227 -13.63 9.80 -1.64
CA ALA A 227 -12.29 9.38 -2.10
C ALA A 227 -12.00 7.89 -1.91
N TYR A 228 -12.62 7.22 -0.94
CA TYR A 228 -12.42 5.78 -0.69
C TYR A 228 -12.91 4.90 -1.85
N LEU A 229 -13.75 5.43 -2.76
CA LEU A 229 -14.15 4.72 -3.97
C LEU A 229 -12.98 4.41 -4.91
N VAL A 230 -11.85 5.11 -4.76
CA VAL A 230 -10.61 4.82 -5.50
C VAL A 230 -10.11 3.40 -5.26
N LEU A 231 -10.43 2.79 -4.11
CA LEU A 231 -9.99 1.44 -3.76
C LEU A 231 -10.68 0.35 -4.60
N PHE A 232 -11.91 0.59 -5.05
CA PHE A 232 -12.76 -0.44 -5.69
C PHE A 232 -12.65 -0.44 -7.21
N LYS A 233 -12.76 -1.62 -7.82
CA LYS A 233 -12.88 -1.79 -9.27
C LYS A 233 -14.09 -1.03 -9.82
N ASN A 234 -14.02 -0.62 -11.09
CA ASN A 234 -15.04 0.20 -11.74
C ASN A 234 -16.45 -0.43 -11.69
N SER A 235 -16.57 -1.74 -11.96
CA SER A 235 -17.84 -2.47 -11.90
C SER A 235 -18.55 -2.32 -10.55
N ASN A 236 -17.81 -2.54 -9.46
CA ASN A 236 -18.33 -2.50 -8.09
C ASN A 236 -18.66 -1.06 -7.65
N ARG A 237 -18.02 -0.07 -8.27
CA ARG A 237 -18.31 1.35 -8.03
C ARG A 237 -19.66 1.75 -8.63
N SER A 238 -20.01 1.28 -9.83
CA SER A 238 -21.33 1.54 -10.42
C SER A 238 -22.45 0.97 -9.56
N GLU A 239 -22.32 -0.28 -9.12
CA GLU A 239 -23.31 -0.97 -8.30
C GLU A 239 -23.61 -0.21 -6.99
N ARG A 240 -22.57 0.21 -6.26
CA ARG A 240 -22.73 1.03 -5.06
C ARG A 240 -23.28 2.44 -5.31
N ARG A 241 -23.10 2.98 -6.52
CA ARG A 241 -23.74 4.25 -6.90
C ARG A 241 -25.25 4.06 -7.08
N TYR A 242 -25.67 2.95 -7.68
CA TYR A 242 -27.08 2.58 -7.84
C TYR A 242 -27.79 2.29 -6.51
N GLU A 243 -27.14 1.56 -5.58
CA GLU A 243 -27.67 1.35 -4.23
C GLU A 243 -27.86 2.68 -3.48
N ARG A 244 -26.93 3.63 -3.65
CA ARG A 244 -27.01 4.95 -3.02
C ARG A 244 -28.15 5.80 -3.59
N THR A 245 -28.43 5.70 -4.89
CA THR A 245 -29.53 6.45 -5.52
C THR A 245 -30.91 5.85 -5.30
N SER A 246 -30.99 4.54 -5.01
CA SER A 246 -32.26 3.84 -4.75
C SER A 246 -32.68 3.87 -3.27
N SER A 247 -31.76 4.18 -2.37
CA SER A 247 -32.01 4.33 -0.92
C SER A 247 -32.32 5.77 -0.49
N SER A 248 -32.43 6.70 -1.44
CA SER A 248 -32.75 8.12 -1.23
C SER A 248 -34.09 8.48 -1.82
#